data_AF-A0A2W7G689-F1
#
_entry.id   AF-A0A2W7G689-F1
#
_cell.length_a   1.000
_cell.length_b   1.000
_cell.length_c   1.000
_cell.angle_alpha   90.00
_cell.angle_beta   90.00
_cell.angle_gamma   90.00
#
_symmetry.space_group_name_H-M   'P 1'
#
loop_
_entity.id
_entity.type
_entity.pdbx_description
1 polymer ?
#
loop_
_entity_poly.entity_id
_entity_poly.type
_entity_poly.pdbx_seq_one_letter_code
_entity_poly.pdbx_strand_id
1 'polypeptide(L)'
;MWTFEKFEQVIFELLKKDNSNQKEESKKYSYIWNYDEIDPLILEIISNGKKLSETEIIFKNKKTVYKLKLISRKKINAKERSLIEKNQSLCNDLNKLKNELQLKEAEIKKLNDDIENLKTKAILDANVFKQEAINVQKKAQSTINEYKAKISEHQEEQIKEAKLYALQSFLEKLILPLNNFEIAINAAQNIDNSVLKNFIVGFNMLYKQVEEVLLSVGLTKIIPSVGEQFDANIHQVYELVTSDLEKDTIIEIKNIGYKLHDRVIKPALVIVAK
;
A
#
# COMPACT_ATOMS: atom_id res chain seq x y z
N MET A 1 -46.10 33.37 -67.40
CA MET A 1 -45.11 32.47 -66.77
C MET A 1 -45.70 31.06 -66.78
N TRP A 2 -44.92 30.00 -66.97
CA TRP A 2 -45.48 28.64 -66.81
C TRP A 2 -45.78 28.39 -65.34
N THR A 3 -46.98 27.90 -65.07
CA THR A 3 -47.41 27.46 -63.75
C THR A 3 -47.76 25.99 -63.86
N PHE A 4 -47.06 25.15 -63.09
CA PHE A 4 -47.30 23.71 -63.04
C PHE A 4 -47.94 23.35 -61.70
N GLU A 5 -48.90 22.43 -61.72
CA GLU A 5 -49.53 21.93 -60.50
C GLU A 5 -48.62 20.95 -59.77
N LYS A 6 -48.83 20.80 -58.46
CA LYS A 6 -48.16 19.77 -57.64
C LYS A 6 -48.46 18.39 -58.22
N PHE A 7 -47.42 17.56 -58.40
CA PHE A 7 -47.51 16.23 -59.02
C PHE A 7 -47.93 16.22 -60.50
N GLU A 8 -47.57 17.27 -61.23
CA GLU A 8 -47.46 17.19 -62.69
C GLU A 8 -46.08 16.66 -63.07
N GLN A 9 -46.06 15.58 -63.85
CA GLN A 9 -44.85 15.17 -64.54
C GLN A 9 -44.67 16.08 -65.74
N VAL A 10 -43.57 16.81 -65.72
CA VAL A 10 -43.21 17.79 -66.74
C VAL A 10 -41.93 17.33 -67.42
N ILE A 11 -42.01 17.12 -68.73
CA ILE A 11 -40.84 16.79 -69.54
C ILE A 11 -40.44 18.02 -70.33
N PHE A 12 -39.23 18.49 -70.09
CA PHE A 12 -38.62 19.60 -70.80
C PHE A 12 -37.57 19.11 -71.78
N GLU A 13 -37.46 19.79 -72.91
CA GLU A 13 -36.31 19.73 -73.80
C GLU A 13 -35.57 21.06 -73.69
N LEU A 14 -34.36 21.02 -73.15
CA LEU A 14 -33.47 22.17 -73.14
C LEU A 14 -32.61 22.11 -74.40
N LEU A 15 -32.79 23.07 -75.28
CA LEU A 15 -31.96 23.31 -76.46
C LEU A 15 -30.98 24.43 -76.15
N LYS A 16 -29.68 24.14 -76.23
CA LYS A 16 -28.61 25.13 -76.07
C LYS A 16 -28.00 25.43 -77.43
N LYS A 17 -27.93 26.71 -77.80
CA LYS A 17 -27.30 27.20 -79.04
C LYS A 17 -26.26 28.27 -78.72
N ASP A 18 -25.00 28.00 -79.07
CA ASP A 18 -23.89 28.93 -78.86
C ASP A 18 -23.71 29.81 -80.10
N ASN A 19 -23.55 31.14 -79.94
CA ASN A 19 -23.49 32.07 -81.07
C ASN A 19 -22.20 31.95 -81.93
N SER A 20 -21.20 31.21 -81.47
CA SER A 20 -19.88 31.10 -82.10
C SER A 20 -19.61 29.77 -82.81
N ASN A 21 -20.43 28.74 -82.56
CA ASN A 21 -20.35 27.42 -83.19
C ASN A 21 -21.79 26.98 -83.47
N GLN A 22 -22.14 26.65 -84.71
CA GLN A 22 -23.46 26.13 -85.09
C GLN A 22 -23.71 24.69 -84.53
N LYS A 23 -23.42 24.42 -83.26
CA LYS A 23 -23.76 23.19 -82.55
C LYS A 23 -24.97 23.44 -81.66
N GLU A 24 -26.03 22.66 -81.87
CA GLU A 24 -27.23 22.64 -81.04
C GLU A 24 -27.18 21.39 -80.16
N GLU A 25 -27.17 21.56 -78.84
CA GLU A 25 -27.26 20.46 -77.87
C GLU A 25 -28.68 20.39 -77.29
N SER A 26 -29.33 19.23 -77.39
CA SER A 26 -30.64 18.95 -76.82
C SER A 26 -30.53 18.00 -75.64
N LYS A 27 -31.00 18.38 -74.45
CA LYS A 27 -31.15 17.47 -73.30
C LYS A 27 -32.60 17.43 -72.84
N LYS A 28 -33.11 16.22 -72.60
CA LYS A 28 -34.45 16.01 -72.05
C LYS A 28 -34.37 15.81 -70.55
N TYR A 29 -35.25 16.49 -69.84
CA TYR A 29 -35.38 16.41 -68.38
C TYR A 29 -36.82 16.02 -68.05
N SER A 30 -37.00 15.07 -67.14
CA SER A 30 -38.31 14.68 -66.62
C SER A 30 -38.33 15.01 -65.14
N TYR A 31 -39.22 15.90 -64.72
CA TYR A 31 -39.40 16.26 -63.33
C TYR A 31 -40.84 16.01 -62.90
N ILE A 32 -41.01 15.59 -61.66
CA ILE A 32 -42.26 15.67 -60.94
C ILE A 32 -42.26 17.00 -60.19
N TRP A 33 -43.13 17.91 -60.63
CA TRP A 33 -43.15 19.27 -60.11
C TRP A 33 -43.48 19.32 -58.62
N ASN A 34 -42.67 20.06 -57.84
CA ASN A 34 -42.66 20.11 -56.38
C ASN A 34 -42.30 18.80 -55.65
N TYR A 35 -41.65 17.86 -56.33
CA TYR A 35 -41.15 16.62 -55.72
C TYR A 35 -39.67 16.39 -56.01
N ASP A 36 -39.26 16.50 -57.27
CA ASP A 36 -37.86 16.36 -57.65
C ASP A 36 -37.08 17.66 -57.35
N GLU A 37 -35.81 17.53 -56.99
CA GLU A 37 -34.88 18.67 -57.03
C GLU A 37 -34.65 19.06 -58.49
N ILE A 38 -35.32 20.13 -58.92
CA ILE A 38 -35.22 20.65 -60.27
C ILE A 38 -33.86 21.34 -60.42
N ASP A 39 -33.18 21.06 -61.53
CA ASP A 39 -31.91 21.70 -61.86
C ASP A 39 -32.04 23.24 -61.76
N PRO A 40 -31.19 23.92 -60.97
CA PRO A 40 -31.25 25.37 -60.78
C PRO A 40 -31.30 26.16 -62.09
N LEU A 41 -30.64 25.67 -63.15
CA LEU A 41 -30.64 26.32 -64.47
C LEU A 41 -32.03 26.32 -65.13
N ILE A 42 -32.81 25.25 -64.94
CA ILE A 42 -34.16 25.13 -65.49
C ILE A 42 -35.13 26.05 -64.73
N LEU A 43 -34.99 26.13 -63.41
CA LEU A 43 -35.74 27.07 -62.58
C LEU A 43 -35.45 28.53 -62.98
N GLU A 44 -34.18 28.85 -63.28
CA GLU A 44 -33.76 30.18 -63.73
C GLU A 44 -34.37 30.53 -65.10
N ILE A 45 -34.36 29.59 -66.05
CA ILE A 45 -34.94 29.82 -67.40
C ILE A 45 -36.45 30.04 -67.34
N ILE A 46 -37.17 29.25 -66.52
CA ILE A 46 -38.62 29.42 -66.31
C ILE A 46 -38.93 30.76 -65.64
N SER A 47 -38.04 31.23 -64.75
CA SER A 47 -38.26 32.47 -64.01
C SER A 47 -37.94 33.73 -64.82
N ASN A 48 -36.84 33.72 -65.58
CA ASN A 48 -36.26 34.92 -66.18
C ASN A 48 -36.28 34.91 -67.73
N GLY A 49 -36.78 33.86 -68.36
CA GLY A 49 -36.84 33.73 -69.82
C GLY A 49 -37.98 34.50 -70.48
N LYS A 50 -37.77 34.95 -71.73
CA LYS A 50 -38.81 35.56 -72.57
C LYS A 50 -39.65 34.46 -73.21
N LYS A 51 -40.97 34.49 -72.96
CA LYS A 51 -41.93 33.54 -73.55
C LYS A 51 -42.03 33.77 -75.06
N LEU A 52 -41.74 32.76 -75.86
CA LEU A 52 -41.83 32.82 -77.32
C LEU A 52 -43.16 32.24 -77.84
N SER A 53 -43.68 31.22 -77.16
CA SER A 53 -44.98 30.58 -77.44
C SER A 53 -45.58 29.98 -76.17
N GLU A 54 -46.75 29.34 -76.24
CA GLU A 54 -47.32 28.63 -75.08
C GLU A 54 -46.43 27.48 -74.57
N THR A 55 -45.56 26.93 -75.42
CA THR A 55 -44.73 25.74 -75.14
C THR A 55 -43.23 25.98 -75.26
N GLU A 56 -42.78 27.23 -75.48
CA GLU A 56 -41.35 27.57 -75.57
C GLU A 56 -40.96 28.86 -74.83
N ILE A 57 -39.88 28.79 -74.05
CA ILE A 57 -39.23 29.92 -73.36
C ILE A 57 -37.80 30.06 -73.87
N ILE A 58 -37.41 31.29 -74.24
CA ILE A 58 -36.02 31.60 -74.61
C ILE A 58 -35.37 32.44 -73.53
N PHE A 59 -34.22 31.98 -73.06
CA PHE A 59 -33.36 32.71 -72.15
C PHE A 59 -32.01 32.97 -72.83
N LYS A 60 -31.65 34.25 -73.01
CA LYS A 60 -30.38 34.64 -73.63
C LYS A 60 -29.40 35.07 -72.54
N ASN A 61 -28.29 34.35 -72.43
CA ASN A 61 -27.13 34.79 -71.67
C ASN A 61 -26.05 35.30 -72.63
N LYS A 62 -25.08 36.10 -72.17
CA LYS A 62 -24.14 36.92 -72.96
C LYS A 62 -23.46 36.22 -74.17
N LYS A 63 -23.34 34.88 -74.18
CA LYS A 63 -22.74 34.09 -75.27
C LYS A 63 -23.61 32.94 -75.82
N THR A 64 -24.70 32.59 -75.14
CA THR A 64 -25.46 31.35 -75.38
C THR A 64 -26.96 31.57 -75.27
N VAL A 65 -27.71 31.02 -76.22
CA VAL A 65 -29.18 31.07 -76.23
C VAL A 65 -29.71 29.72 -75.77
N TYR A 66 -30.44 29.73 -74.65
CA TYR A 66 -31.18 28.58 -74.15
C TYR A 66 -32.62 28.67 -74.61
N LYS A 67 -33.13 27.60 -75.20
CA LYS A 67 -34.52 27.44 -75.59
C LYS A 67 -35.08 26.23 -74.83
N LEU A 68 -35.94 26.49 -73.86
CA LEU A 68 -36.63 25.46 -73.09
C LEU A 68 -37.99 25.20 -73.74
N LYS A 69 -38.19 23.97 -74.21
CA LYS A 69 -39.44 23.51 -74.80
C LYS A 69 -40.15 22.57 -73.84
N LEU A 70 -41.43 22.79 -73.63
CA LEU A 70 -42.30 21.90 -72.87
C LEU A 70 -42.76 20.76 -73.80
N ILE A 71 -42.22 19.54 -73.61
CA ILE A 71 -42.56 18.38 -74.44
C ILE A 71 -43.90 17.78 -74.03
N SER A 72 -44.08 17.54 -72.72
CA SER A 72 -45.29 16.93 -72.21
C SER A 72 -45.54 17.37 -70.78
N ARG A 73 -46.83 17.58 -70.48
CA ARG A 73 -47.35 17.68 -69.12
C ARG A 73 -48.32 16.53 -68.90
N LYS A 74 -48.13 15.77 -67.83
CA LYS A 74 -49.03 14.67 -67.46
C LYS A 74 -49.35 14.76 -65.98
N LYS A 75 -50.64 14.71 -65.65
CA LYS A 75 -51.07 14.58 -64.26
C LYS A 75 -50.79 13.16 -63.79
N ILE A 76 -49.98 13.03 -62.74
CA ILE A 76 -49.62 11.73 -62.15
C ILE A 76 -50.89 11.07 -61.58
N ASN A 77 -51.03 9.75 -61.73
CA ASN A 77 -52.21 9.03 -61.25
C ASN A 77 -52.23 8.92 -59.71
N ALA A 78 -53.39 8.61 -59.12
CA ALA A 78 -53.55 8.58 -57.67
C ALA A 78 -52.65 7.54 -56.96
N LYS A 79 -52.36 6.41 -57.62
CA LYS A 79 -51.51 5.34 -57.08
C LYS A 79 -50.04 5.76 -57.01
N GLU A 80 -49.53 6.38 -58.07
CA GLU A 80 -48.18 6.93 -58.15
C GLU A 80 -47.98 8.06 -57.12
N ARG A 81 -48.97 8.95 -56.95
CA ARG A 81 -48.94 9.99 -55.91
C ARG A 81 -48.81 9.41 -54.50
N SER A 82 -49.62 8.41 -54.17
CA SER A 82 -49.55 7.74 -52.86
C SER A 82 -48.21 7.06 -52.61
N LEU A 83 -47.60 6.46 -53.65
CA LEU A 83 -46.27 5.85 -53.55
C LEU A 83 -45.17 6.89 -53.34
N ILE A 84 -45.24 8.01 -54.06
CA ILE A 84 -44.31 9.15 -53.95
C ILE A 84 -44.34 9.75 -52.55
N GLU A 85 -45.55 9.99 -52.01
CA GLU A 85 -45.74 10.49 -50.65
C GLU A 85 -45.22 9.50 -49.60
N LYS A 86 -45.50 8.19 -49.77
CA LYS A 86 -44.97 7.14 -48.88
C LYS A 86 -43.45 7.04 -48.92
N ASN A 87 -42.83 7.18 -50.09
CA ASN A 87 -41.38 7.21 -50.20
C ASN A 87 -40.78 8.43 -49.50
N GLN A 88 -41.46 9.58 -49.57
CA GLN A 88 -41.01 10.80 -48.89
C GLN A 88 -41.07 10.65 -47.38
N SER A 89 -42.14 10.05 -46.84
CA SER A 89 -42.22 9.75 -45.41
C SER A 89 -41.13 8.76 -44.98
N LEU A 90 -40.90 7.70 -45.77
CA LEU A 90 -39.85 6.72 -45.50
C LEU A 90 -38.46 7.35 -45.51
N CYS A 91 -38.15 8.24 -46.46
CA CYS A 91 -36.88 8.97 -46.48
C CYS A 91 -36.69 9.84 -45.23
N ASN A 92 -37.75 10.50 -44.78
CA ASN A 92 -37.69 11.30 -43.55
C ASN A 92 -37.44 10.44 -42.31
N ASP A 93 -38.10 9.28 -42.22
CA ASP A 93 -37.93 8.35 -41.10
C ASP A 93 -36.54 7.70 -41.11
N LEU A 94 -36.01 7.35 -42.29
CA LEU A 94 -34.64 6.86 -42.44
C LEU A 94 -33.61 7.89 -41.99
N ASN A 95 -33.80 9.16 -42.35
CA ASN A 95 -32.91 10.24 -41.91
C ASN A 95 -32.96 10.45 -40.39
N LYS A 96 -34.14 10.39 -39.78
CA LYS A 96 -34.28 10.43 -38.32
C LYS A 96 -33.56 9.26 -37.65
N LEU A 97 -33.81 8.04 -38.12
CA LEU A 97 -33.17 6.83 -37.57
C LEU A 97 -31.65 6.88 -37.72
N LYS A 98 -31.14 7.38 -38.85
CA LYS A 98 -29.70 7.57 -39.07
C LYS A 98 -29.09 8.54 -38.07
N ASN A 99 -29.76 9.65 -37.78
CA ASN A 99 -29.30 10.61 -36.77
C ASN A 99 -29.31 10.00 -35.36
N GLU A 100 -30.35 9.24 -35.01
CA GLU A 100 -30.43 8.53 -33.74
C GLU A 100 -29.32 7.49 -33.59
N LEU A 101 -29.02 6.73 -34.66
CA LEU A 101 -27.90 5.78 -34.69
C LEU A 101 -26.56 6.48 -34.45
N GLN A 102 -26.30 7.60 -35.13
CA GLN A 102 -25.06 8.37 -34.93
C GLN A 102 -24.93 8.89 -33.49
N LEU A 103 -26.02 9.35 -32.89
CA LEU A 103 -26.02 9.78 -31.49
C LEU A 103 -25.71 8.61 -30.54
N LYS A 104 -26.30 7.44 -30.79
CA LYS A 104 -26.08 6.22 -29.99
C LYS A 104 -24.67 5.68 -30.15
N GLU A 105 -24.11 5.69 -31.36
CA GLU A 105 -22.72 5.31 -31.60
C GLU A 105 -21.73 6.22 -30.85
N ALA A 106 -21.99 7.53 -30.84
CA ALA A 106 -21.18 8.47 -30.07
C ALA A 106 -21.29 8.25 -28.54
N GLU A 107 -22.49 7.91 -28.06
CA GLU A 107 -22.73 7.57 -26.65
C GLU A 107 -21.99 6.28 -26.25
N ILE A 108 -22.07 5.22 -27.06
CA ILE A 108 -21.35 3.96 -26.85
C ILE A 108 -19.84 4.19 -26.80
N LYS A 109 -19.31 5.04 -27.69
CA LYS A 109 -17.88 5.36 -27.71
C LYS A 109 -17.43 6.00 -26.39
N LYS A 110 -18.16 7.02 -25.91
CA LYS A 110 -17.87 7.67 -24.62
C LYS A 110 -17.92 6.67 -23.46
N LEU A 111 -18.95 5.82 -23.43
CA LEU A 111 -19.12 4.84 -22.37
C LEU A 111 -17.98 3.82 -22.35
N ASN A 112 -17.47 3.42 -23.52
CA ASN A 112 -16.31 2.54 -23.62
C ASN A 112 -15.03 3.20 -23.09
N ASP A 113 -14.79 4.47 -23.43
CA ASP A 113 -13.64 5.23 -22.91
C ASP A 113 -13.70 5.36 -21.37
N ASP A 114 -14.89 5.62 -20.82
CA ASP A 114 -15.11 5.66 -19.37
C ASP A 114 -14.86 4.31 -18.70
N ILE A 115 -15.31 3.21 -19.34
CA ILE A 115 -15.05 1.85 -18.85
C ILE A 115 -13.55 1.55 -18.82
N GLU A 116 -12.79 1.94 -19.83
CA GLU A 116 -11.32 1.75 -19.84
C GLU A 116 -10.64 2.56 -18.74
N ASN A 117 -11.06 3.81 -18.53
CA ASN A 117 -10.55 4.64 -17.44
C ASN A 117 -10.87 4.07 -16.05
N LEU A 118 -12.08 3.54 -15.87
CA LEU A 118 -12.46 2.89 -14.61
C LEU A 118 -11.68 1.59 -14.37
N LYS A 119 -11.44 0.79 -15.42
CA LYS A 119 -10.62 -0.42 -15.32
C LYS A 119 -9.18 -0.12 -14.92
N THR A 120 -8.56 0.87 -15.56
CA THR A 120 -7.17 1.25 -15.25
C THR A 120 -7.04 1.77 -13.82
N LYS A 121 -7.99 2.58 -13.36
CA LYS A 121 -8.05 3.05 -11.97
C LYS A 121 -8.19 1.89 -10.98
N ALA A 122 -9.11 0.96 -11.22
CA ALA A 122 -9.31 -0.19 -10.34
C ALA A 122 -8.05 -1.08 -10.23
N ILE A 123 -7.31 -1.26 -11.34
CA ILE A 123 -6.04 -2.00 -11.34
C ILE A 123 -4.97 -1.25 -10.52
N LEU A 124 -4.90 0.07 -10.66
CA LEU A 124 -3.96 0.90 -9.90
C LEU A 124 -4.24 0.82 -8.40
N ASP A 125 -5.49 1.00 -8.00
CA ASP A 125 -5.92 0.93 -6.59
C ASP A 125 -5.63 -0.45 -6.00
N ALA A 126 -5.90 -1.53 -6.75
CA ALA A 126 -5.59 -2.90 -6.32
C ALA A 126 -4.09 -3.14 -6.13
N ASN A 127 -3.25 -2.57 -7.01
CA ASN A 127 -1.79 -2.69 -6.89
C ASN A 127 -1.25 -1.89 -5.70
N VAL A 128 -1.76 -0.68 -5.46
CA VAL A 128 -1.40 0.14 -4.29
C VAL A 128 -1.75 -0.60 -3.01
N PHE A 129 -3.00 -1.08 -2.90
CA PHE A 129 -3.45 -1.85 -1.74
C PHE A 129 -2.60 -3.10 -1.50
N LYS A 130 -2.25 -3.83 -2.57
CA LYS A 130 -1.35 -4.99 -2.48
C LYS A 130 0.03 -4.62 -1.95
N GLN A 131 0.61 -3.52 -2.40
CA GLN A 131 1.91 -3.06 -1.92
C GLN A 131 1.86 -2.63 -0.45
N GLU A 132 0.82 -1.91 -0.04
CA GLU A 132 0.61 -1.52 1.35
C GLU A 132 0.46 -2.76 2.25
N ALA A 133 -0.35 -3.74 1.84
CA ALA A 133 -0.52 -4.99 2.58
C ALA A 133 0.81 -5.74 2.77
N ILE A 134 1.63 -5.84 1.71
CA ILE A 134 2.98 -6.45 1.78
C ILE A 134 3.88 -5.65 2.73
N ASN A 135 3.84 -4.32 2.69
CA ASN A 135 4.66 -3.48 3.55
C ASN A 135 4.26 -3.61 5.02
N VAL A 136 2.96 -3.64 5.32
CA VAL A 136 2.44 -3.87 6.67
C VAL A 136 2.84 -5.27 7.16
N GLN A 137 2.70 -6.30 6.32
CA GLN A 137 3.11 -7.66 6.67
C GLN A 137 4.62 -7.74 6.98
N LYS A 138 5.46 -7.12 6.14
CA LYS A 138 6.91 -7.08 6.35
C LYS A 138 7.28 -6.39 7.67
N LYS A 139 6.66 -5.25 7.97
CA LYS A 139 6.85 -4.52 9.23
C LYS A 139 6.41 -5.36 10.43
N ALA A 140 5.23 -5.99 10.36
CA ALA A 140 4.75 -6.86 11.42
C ALA A 140 5.72 -8.03 11.66
N GLN A 141 6.23 -8.65 10.59
CA GLN A 141 7.18 -9.75 10.68
C GLN A 141 8.53 -9.32 11.27
N SER A 142 9.05 -8.15 10.88
CA SER A 142 10.32 -7.63 11.44
C SER A 142 10.16 -7.34 12.93
N THR A 143 9.07 -6.68 13.32
CA THR A 143 8.76 -6.42 14.74
C THR A 143 8.66 -7.72 15.54
N ILE A 144 7.95 -8.74 15.04
CA ILE A 144 7.85 -10.05 15.70
C ILE A 144 9.25 -10.69 15.85
N ASN A 145 10.08 -10.63 14.80
CA ASN A 145 11.42 -11.21 14.84
C ASN A 145 12.32 -10.49 15.84
N GLU A 146 12.28 -9.16 15.89
CA GLU A 146 13.02 -8.34 16.86
C GLU A 146 12.59 -8.66 18.30
N TYR A 147 11.29 -8.75 18.57
CA TYR A 147 10.79 -9.14 19.89
C TYR A 147 11.21 -10.55 20.27
N LYS A 148 11.11 -11.52 19.35
CA LYS A 148 11.56 -12.89 19.59
C LYS A 148 13.05 -12.96 19.92
N ALA A 149 13.89 -12.23 19.17
CA ALA A 149 15.33 -12.19 19.42
C ALA A 149 15.64 -11.63 20.82
N LYS A 150 15.03 -10.49 21.18
CA LYS A 150 15.20 -9.89 22.52
C LYS A 150 14.76 -10.82 23.64
N ILE A 151 13.63 -11.51 23.47
CA ILE A 151 13.14 -12.47 24.46
C ILE A 151 14.10 -13.66 24.58
N SER A 152 14.60 -14.20 23.47
CA SER A 152 15.54 -15.32 23.48
C SER A 152 16.85 -14.95 24.17
N GLU A 153 17.43 -13.79 23.83
CA GLU A 153 18.66 -13.28 24.45
C GLU A 153 18.47 -13.10 25.96
N HIS A 154 17.37 -12.46 26.38
CA HIS A 154 17.09 -12.27 27.80
C HIS A 154 16.83 -13.60 28.53
N GLN A 155 16.17 -14.57 27.89
CA GLN A 155 15.98 -15.91 28.45
C GLN A 155 17.31 -16.65 28.59
N GLU A 156 18.20 -16.55 27.62
CA GLU A 156 19.53 -17.16 27.70
C GLU A 156 20.36 -16.57 28.84
N GLU A 157 20.32 -15.25 29.03
CA GLU A 157 20.95 -14.57 30.17
C GLU A 157 20.36 -15.05 31.51
N GLN A 158 19.04 -15.07 31.64
CA GLN A 158 18.38 -15.56 32.86
C GLN A 158 18.73 -17.02 33.15
N ILE A 159 18.80 -17.89 32.13
CA ILE A 159 19.19 -19.29 32.32
C ILE A 159 20.66 -19.40 32.75
N LYS A 160 21.55 -18.58 32.18
CA LYS A 160 22.96 -18.54 32.60
C LYS A 160 23.09 -18.09 34.06
N GLU A 161 22.42 -17.00 34.44
CA GLU A 161 22.40 -16.53 35.83
C GLU A 161 21.81 -17.56 36.78
N ALA A 162 20.65 -18.14 36.43
CA ALA A 162 20.00 -19.16 37.25
C ALA A 162 20.89 -20.39 37.46
N LYS A 163 21.69 -20.78 36.45
CA LYS A 163 22.66 -21.87 36.59
C LYS A 163 23.84 -21.50 37.48
N LEU A 164 24.42 -20.31 37.30
CA LEU A 164 25.54 -19.83 38.11
C LEU A 164 25.16 -19.72 39.59
N TYR A 165 23.94 -19.27 39.89
CA TYR A 165 23.47 -19.03 41.25
C TYR A 165 22.49 -20.08 41.78
N ALA A 166 22.36 -21.23 41.11
CA ALA A 166 21.40 -22.29 41.49
C ALA A 166 21.59 -22.77 42.94
N LEU A 167 22.85 -22.85 43.38
CA LEU A 167 23.22 -23.36 44.70
C LEU A 167 23.23 -22.28 45.79
N GLN A 168 22.93 -21.01 45.47
CA GLN A 168 22.99 -19.89 46.40
C GLN A 168 22.22 -20.18 47.70
N SER A 169 20.94 -20.53 47.59
CA SER A 169 20.06 -20.77 48.76
C SER A 169 20.51 -21.97 49.61
N PHE A 170 21.16 -22.95 49.01
CA PHE A 170 21.73 -24.09 49.72
C PHE A 170 22.99 -23.67 50.48
N LEU A 171 23.89 -22.94 49.82
CA LEU A 171 25.13 -22.45 50.41
C LEU A 171 24.87 -21.47 51.56
N GLU A 172 23.89 -20.57 51.44
CA GLU A 172 23.50 -19.65 52.53
C GLU A 172 23.13 -20.39 53.82
N LYS A 173 22.43 -21.53 53.71
CA LYS A 173 22.07 -22.38 54.85
C LYS A 173 23.25 -23.21 55.35
N LEU A 174 24.17 -23.59 54.46
CA LEU A 174 25.36 -24.39 54.79
C LEU A 174 26.44 -23.59 55.54
N ILE A 175 26.50 -22.27 55.35
CA ILE A 175 27.49 -21.39 56.01
C ILE A 175 27.46 -21.51 57.53
N LEU A 176 26.27 -21.50 58.15
CA LEU A 176 26.17 -21.51 59.61
C LEU A 176 26.71 -22.82 60.24
N PRO A 177 26.31 -24.02 59.76
CA PRO A 177 26.93 -25.28 60.17
C PRO A 177 28.45 -25.31 59.95
N LEU A 178 28.94 -24.83 58.80
CA LEU A 178 30.39 -24.79 58.52
C LEU A 178 31.14 -23.90 59.51
N ASN A 179 30.60 -22.71 59.80
CA ASN A 179 31.18 -21.80 60.78
C ASN A 179 31.22 -22.42 62.18
N ASN A 180 30.14 -23.08 62.60
CA ASN A 180 30.11 -23.79 63.88
C ASN A 180 31.11 -24.94 63.93
N PHE A 181 31.34 -25.63 62.81
CA PHE A 181 32.35 -26.68 62.70
C PHE A 181 33.77 -26.12 62.83
N GLU A 182 34.06 -24.99 62.19
CA GLU A 182 35.33 -24.27 62.36
C GLU A 182 35.55 -23.82 63.82
N ILE A 183 34.53 -23.24 64.45
CA ILE A 183 34.56 -22.86 65.87
C ILE A 183 34.83 -24.08 66.77
N ALA A 184 34.17 -25.21 66.52
CA ALA A 184 34.35 -26.42 67.31
C ALA A 184 35.77 -26.98 67.17
N ILE A 185 36.34 -26.99 65.97
CA ILE A 185 37.72 -27.39 65.72
C ILE A 185 38.69 -26.47 66.47
N ASN A 186 38.50 -25.16 66.39
CA ASN A 186 39.36 -24.16 67.06
C ASN A 186 39.27 -24.26 68.59
N ALA A 187 38.07 -24.46 69.14
CA ALA A 187 37.88 -24.64 70.58
C ALA A 187 38.58 -25.92 71.08
N ALA A 188 38.51 -27.01 70.31
CA ALA A 188 39.13 -28.27 70.67
C ALA A 188 40.67 -28.22 70.69
N GLN A 189 41.30 -27.33 69.89
CA GLN A 189 42.77 -27.16 69.86
C GLN A 189 43.35 -26.72 71.21
N ASN A 190 42.55 -26.02 72.04
CA ASN A 190 42.98 -25.51 73.34
C ASN A 190 42.91 -26.55 74.47
N ILE A 191 42.45 -27.77 74.19
CA ILE A 191 42.32 -28.85 75.17
C ILE A 191 43.60 -29.70 75.13
N ASP A 192 44.29 -29.81 76.27
CA ASP A 192 45.56 -30.55 76.34
C ASP A 192 45.32 -32.06 76.52
N ASN A 193 44.98 -32.74 75.41
CA ASN A 193 44.81 -34.19 75.35
C ASN A 193 45.42 -34.74 74.05
N SER A 194 46.38 -35.66 74.16
CA SER A 194 47.14 -36.20 73.03
C SER A 194 46.31 -36.99 72.02
N VAL A 195 45.31 -37.74 72.48
CA VAL A 195 44.38 -38.48 71.59
C VAL A 195 43.50 -37.50 70.82
N LEU A 196 42.99 -36.48 71.50
CA LEU A 196 42.13 -35.46 70.90
C LEU A 196 42.89 -34.64 69.82
N LYS A 197 44.16 -34.31 70.07
CA LYS A 197 45.02 -33.62 69.08
C LYS A 197 45.10 -34.38 67.75
N ASN A 198 45.22 -35.71 67.77
CA ASN A 198 45.24 -36.51 66.54
C ASN A 198 43.90 -36.48 65.79
N PHE A 199 42.77 -36.54 66.50
CA PHE A 199 41.44 -36.40 65.89
C PHE A 199 41.22 -35.01 65.28
N ILE A 200 41.68 -33.95 65.96
CA ILE A 200 41.58 -32.56 65.47
C ILE A 200 42.33 -32.39 64.14
N VAL A 201 43.51 -33.02 63.98
CA VAL A 201 44.23 -33.01 62.70
C VAL A 201 43.38 -33.64 61.59
N GLY A 202 42.75 -34.79 61.85
CA GLY A 202 41.85 -35.42 60.89
C GLY A 202 40.64 -34.56 60.51
N PHE A 203 39.97 -33.95 61.51
CA PHE A 203 38.85 -33.03 61.27
C PHE A 203 39.27 -31.77 60.52
N ASN A 204 40.46 -31.22 60.78
CA ASN A 204 41.04 -30.12 60.03
C ASN A 204 41.27 -30.49 58.55
N MET A 205 41.74 -31.71 58.27
CA MET A 205 41.91 -32.18 56.89
C MET A 205 40.56 -32.30 56.18
N LEU A 206 39.54 -32.83 56.86
CA LEU A 206 38.18 -32.88 56.31
C LEU A 206 37.59 -31.49 56.07
N TYR A 207 37.81 -30.55 57.00
CA TYR A 207 37.36 -29.17 56.82
C TYR A 207 37.97 -28.53 55.57
N LYS A 208 39.29 -28.69 55.40
CA LYS A 208 39.98 -28.20 54.20
C LYS A 208 39.47 -28.81 52.91
N GLN A 209 39.19 -30.11 52.88
CA GLN A 209 38.59 -30.76 51.70
C GLN A 209 37.20 -30.18 51.38
N VAL A 210 36.39 -29.89 52.40
CA VAL A 210 35.09 -29.24 52.20
C VAL A 210 35.27 -27.81 51.66
N GLU A 211 36.23 -27.05 52.20
CA GLU A 211 36.56 -25.72 51.69
C GLU A 211 37.02 -25.76 50.22
N GLU A 212 37.87 -26.71 49.85
CA GLU A 212 38.33 -26.90 48.47
C GLU A 212 37.17 -27.19 47.51
N VAL A 213 36.21 -28.03 47.92
CA VAL A 213 35.00 -28.29 47.13
C VAL A 213 34.16 -27.01 46.98
N LEU A 214 33.97 -26.25 48.06
CA LEU A 214 33.20 -24.99 48.02
C LEU A 214 33.88 -23.94 47.12
N LEU A 215 35.21 -23.85 47.18
CA LEU A 215 36.00 -23.00 46.29
C LEU A 215 35.84 -23.42 44.82
N SER A 216 35.82 -24.73 44.53
CA SER A 216 35.62 -25.25 43.17
C SER A 216 34.25 -24.89 42.58
N VAL A 217 33.22 -24.76 43.45
CA VAL A 217 31.87 -24.32 43.08
C VAL A 217 31.80 -22.78 42.94
N GLY A 218 32.86 -22.06 43.32
CA GLY A 218 32.96 -20.61 43.23
C GLY A 218 32.61 -19.86 44.51
N LEU A 219 32.42 -20.56 45.63
CA LEU A 219 32.21 -19.92 46.94
C LEU A 219 33.56 -19.49 47.53
N THR A 220 33.71 -18.20 47.83
CA THR A 220 34.92 -17.65 48.45
C THR A 220 34.58 -16.84 49.70
N LYS A 221 35.46 -16.89 50.70
CA LYS A 221 35.31 -16.11 51.94
C LYS A 221 35.68 -14.65 51.70
N ILE A 222 34.94 -13.73 52.31
CA ILE A 222 35.23 -12.30 52.40
C ILE A 222 35.80 -12.07 53.80
N ILE A 223 37.12 -11.92 53.88
CA ILE A 223 37.84 -11.71 55.13
C ILE A 223 38.50 -10.32 55.00
N PRO A 224 37.82 -9.25 55.46
CA PRO A 224 38.44 -7.93 55.51
C PRO A 224 39.67 -7.95 56.41
N SER A 225 40.53 -6.94 56.29
CA SER A 225 41.63 -6.74 57.25
C SER A 225 41.24 -5.71 58.31
N VAL A 226 41.71 -5.93 59.54
CA VAL A 226 41.65 -4.87 60.56
C VAL A 226 42.51 -3.69 60.09
N GLY A 227 41.95 -2.48 60.10
CA GLY A 227 42.57 -1.29 59.53
C GLY A 227 42.19 -0.99 58.08
N GLU A 228 41.41 -1.84 57.42
CA GLU A 228 40.90 -1.59 56.06
C GLU A 228 39.67 -0.67 56.09
N GLN A 229 39.43 0.09 55.01
CA GLN A 229 38.20 0.88 54.89
C GLN A 229 36.96 0.00 54.73
N PHE A 230 35.86 0.44 55.33
CA PHE A 230 34.55 -0.18 55.17
C PHE A 230 34.03 -0.01 53.73
N ASP A 231 33.51 -1.10 53.15
CA ASP A 231 32.85 -1.12 51.84
C ASP A 231 31.43 -1.68 52.01
N ALA A 232 30.43 -0.83 51.75
CA ALA A 232 29.02 -1.17 51.90
C ALA A 232 28.54 -2.30 50.97
N ASN A 233 29.28 -2.62 49.90
CA ASN A 233 28.90 -3.69 48.97
C ASN A 233 29.19 -5.08 49.55
N ILE A 234 30.21 -5.21 50.40
CA ILE A 234 30.73 -6.50 50.89
C ILE A 234 30.70 -6.62 52.43
N HIS A 235 30.58 -5.50 53.14
CA HIS A 235 30.61 -5.42 54.60
C HIS A 235 29.27 -4.93 55.16
N GLN A 236 28.91 -5.45 56.33
CA GLN A 236 27.76 -5.01 57.12
C GLN A 236 28.26 -4.54 58.49
N VAL A 237 27.92 -3.30 58.86
CA VAL A 237 28.29 -2.75 60.17
C VAL A 237 27.47 -3.43 61.26
N TYR A 238 28.14 -4.06 62.22
CA TYR A 238 27.54 -4.60 63.42
C TYR A 238 27.37 -3.50 64.49
N GLU A 239 28.43 -2.73 64.73
CA GLU A 239 28.46 -1.67 65.73
C GLU A 239 29.46 -0.57 65.32
N LEU A 240 29.20 0.66 65.76
CA LEU A 240 30.09 1.81 65.60
C LEU A 240 30.74 2.13 66.95
N VAL A 241 32.07 2.12 67.00
CA VAL A 241 32.84 2.30 68.24
C VAL A 241 33.80 3.48 68.11
N THR A 242 33.97 4.25 69.18
CA THR A 242 34.98 5.31 69.23
C THR A 242 36.37 4.68 69.26
N SER A 243 37.23 5.05 68.31
CA SER A 243 38.57 4.49 68.13
C SER A 243 39.56 5.59 67.78
N ASP A 244 40.85 5.34 67.98
CA ASP A 244 41.94 6.20 67.52
C ASP A 244 42.18 6.08 65.99
N LEU A 245 41.49 5.15 65.32
CA LEU A 245 41.54 4.94 63.88
C LEU A 245 40.68 5.96 63.12
N GLU A 246 40.99 6.15 61.83
CA GLU A 246 40.21 7.01 60.94
C GLU A 246 38.76 6.54 60.84
N LYS A 247 37.84 7.49 60.64
CA LYS A 247 36.42 7.21 60.47
C LYS A 247 36.19 6.20 59.32
N ASP A 248 35.20 5.32 59.50
CA ASP A 248 34.84 4.27 58.54
C ASP A 248 35.91 3.19 58.33
N THR A 249 36.83 3.03 59.30
CA THR A 249 37.85 1.96 59.33
C THR A 249 37.36 0.74 60.11
N ILE A 250 37.66 -0.46 59.61
CA ILE A 250 37.33 -1.74 60.25
C ILE A 250 38.23 -1.97 61.46
N ILE A 251 37.62 -2.07 62.66
CA ILE A 251 38.32 -2.32 63.93
C ILE A 251 38.38 -3.82 64.21
N GLU A 252 37.27 -4.52 63.99
CA GLU A 252 37.14 -5.95 64.32
C GLU A 252 36.17 -6.61 63.34
N ILE A 253 36.40 -7.89 63.05
CA ILE A 253 35.55 -8.72 62.22
C ILE A 253 34.78 -9.66 63.14
N LYS A 254 33.46 -9.49 63.22
CA LYS A 254 32.59 -10.34 64.03
C LYS A 254 32.25 -11.65 63.34
N ASN A 255 31.92 -11.60 62.05
CA ASN A 255 31.68 -12.79 61.25
C ASN A 255 32.25 -12.61 59.84
N ILE A 256 32.84 -13.68 59.33
CA ILE A 256 33.36 -13.75 57.96
C ILE A 256 32.18 -13.69 56.96
N GLY A 257 32.39 -12.97 55.86
CA GLY A 257 31.43 -12.90 54.75
C GLY A 257 31.71 -13.99 53.70
N TYR A 258 30.79 -14.15 52.76
CA TYR A 258 30.89 -15.13 51.68
C TYR A 258 30.36 -14.53 50.38
N LYS A 259 31.07 -14.76 49.28
CA LYS A 259 30.63 -14.47 47.91
C LYS A 259 30.61 -15.74 47.08
N LEU A 260 29.56 -15.89 46.27
CA LEU A 260 29.44 -16.94 45.25
C LEU A 260 29.73 -16.29 43.90
N HIS A 261 30.82 -16.69 43.27
CA HIS A 261 31.36 -16.01 42.10
C HIS A 261 31.52 -14.50 42.40
N ASP A 262 30.76 -13.65 41.70
CA ASP A 262 30.81 -12.19 41.84
C ASP A 262 29.71 -11.64 42.76
N ARG A 263 28.77 -12.47 43.24
CA ARG A 263 27.66 -12.04 44.08
C ARG A 263 27.93 -12.31 45.56
N VAL A 264 27.77 -11.29 46.39
CA VAL A 264 27.82 -11.42 47.85
C VAL A 264 26.56 -12.14 48.33
N ILE A 265 26.71 -13.30 48.96
CA ILE A 265 25.58 -14.08 49.51
C ILE A 265 25.40 -13.82 51.01
N LYS A 266 26.50 -13.45 51.69
CA LYS A 266 26.47 -13.03 53.10
C LYS A 266 27.59 -12.00 53.31
N PRO A 267 27.28 -10.75 53.69
CA PRO A 267 28.31 -9.75 53.95
C PRO A 267 29.13 -10.12 55.20
N ALA A 268 30.37 -9.63 55.27
CA ALA A 268 31.17 -9.75 56.49
C ALA A 268 30.63 -8.78 57.54
N LEU A 269 30.39 -9.26 58.76
CA LEU A 269 29.95 -8.42 59.86
C LEU A 269 31.17 -7.81 60.53
N VAL A 270 31.25 -6.48 60.55
CA VAL A 270 32.42 -5.73 61.04
C VAL A 270 32.03 -4.64 62.03
N ILE A 271 32.92 -4.34 62.95
CA ILE A 271 32.84 -3.18 63.85
C ILE A 271 33.67 -2.06 63.23
N VAL A 272 33.10 -0.87 63.13
CA VAL A 272 33.70 0.25 62.39
C VAL A 272 33.93 1.44 63.31
N ALA A 273 35.00 2.19 63.07
CA ALA A 273 35.32 3.42 63.79
C ALA A 273 34.34 4.55 63.47
N LYS A 274 33.81 5.18 64.53
CA LYS A 274 32.85 6.29 64.44
C LYS A 274 33.51 7.63 64.12
#